data_AF-A0A484I847-F1
#
_entry.id   AF-A0A484I847-F1
#
_cell.length_a   1.000
_cell.length_b   1.000
_cell.length_c   1.000
_cell.angle_alpha   90.00
_cell.angle_beta   90.00
_cell.angle_gamma   90.00
#
_symmetry.space_group_name_H-M   'P 1'
#
loop_
_entity.id
_entity.type
_entity.pdbx_description
1 polymer ?
#
loop_
_entity_poly.entity_id
_entity_poly.type
_entity_poly.pdbx_seq_one_letter_code
_entity_poly.pdbx_strand_id
1 'polypeptide(L)'
;MKRLFKLQFIGITFIIYLYIITATTIINDDLIKIFAEESMSVSQNNSSLQPLDTHNMTQMMQRGNVAMGFDQNKISHEFISTEYGGQIKITALDKNDNQTISQIKSHILDIQNDFAKGNFTKPFYIHAQSVPGTDAMSLNKDQIRYQIQDLETGSIMFLITNNSNLANSINQFMTFQSTEHRGH
;
A
#
# COMPACT_ATOMS: atom_id res chain seq x y z
N MET A 1 -33.93 39.27 59.15
CA MET A 1 -33.75 40.73 58.98
C MET A 1 -32.27 41.01 58.71
N LYS A 2 -31.98 41.84 57.68
CA LYS A 2 -30.70 42.53 57.34
C LYS A 2 -29.50 41.61 56.96
N ARG A 3 -29.04 41.45 55.70
CA ARG A 3 -28.48 42.33 54.63
C ARG A 3 -27.09 42.97 54.90
N LEU A 4 -26.15 42.61 53.99
CA LEU A 4 -24.90 43.27 53.50
C LEU A 4 -23.67 43.31 54.45
N PHE A 5 -22.44 43.00 53.98
CA PHE A 5 -21.67 43.73 52.96
C PHE A 5 -20.94 42.87 51.91
N LYS A 6 -20.91 43.39 50.67
CA LYS A 6 -19.94 43.11 49.59
C LYS A 6 -18.82 44.16 49.65
N LEU A 7 -17.57 43.75 49.42
CA LEU A 7 -16.48 44.60 48.89
C LEU A 7 -15.42 43.69 48.23
N GLN A 8 -15.48 43.51 46.90
CA GLN A 8 -14.60 44.10 45.87
C GLN A 8 -13.11 43.69 45.94
N PHE A 9 -12.78 42.60 45.25
CA PHE A 9 -11.44 42.32 44.72
C PHE A 9 -11.58 41.99 43.22
N ILE A 10 -11.85 43.01 42.41
CA ILE A 10 -11.87 42.92 40.93
C ILE A 10 -10.88 43.97 40.45
N GLY A 11 -9.59 43.62 40.41
CA GLY A 11 -8.56 44.55 39.97
C GLY A 11 -7.23 43.89 39.60
N ILE A 12 -6.84 42.81 40.27
CA ILE A 12 -5.53 42.18 40.03
C ILE A 12 -5.60 41.10 38.95
N THR A 13 -6.71 40.37 38.85
CA THR A 13 -6.87 39.28 37.87
C THR A 13 -7.03 39.77 36.43
N PHE A 14 -7.54 40.98 36.21
CA PHE A 14 -7.78 41.53 34.87
C PHE A 14 -6.49 42.05 34.21
N ILE A 15 -5.54 42.56 35.00
CA ILE A 15 -4.24 43.04 34.49
C ILE A 15 -3.36 41.86 34.05
N ILE A 16 -3.41 40.75 34.78
CA ILE A 16 -2.68 39.53 34.41
C ILE A 16 -3.25 38.93 33.13
N TYR A 17 -4.58 38.87 32.99
CA TYR A 17 -5.22 38.32 31.78
C TYR A 17 -4.97 39.19 30.53
N LEU A 18 -4.88 40.53 30.69
CA LEU A 18 -4.56 41.43 29.58
C LEU A 18 -3.09 41.33 29.13
N TYR A 19 -2.14 41.09 30.06
CA TYR A 19 -0.72 40.91 29.72
C TYR A 19 -0.45 39.61 28.95
N ILE A 20 -1.20 38.54 29.23
CA ILE A 20 -1.03 37.27 28.48
C ILE A 20 -1.54 37.41 27.04
N ILE A 21 -2.63 38.15 26.80
CA ILE A 21 -3.18 38.32 25.44
C ILE A 21 -2.23 39.14 24.56
N THR A 22 -1.60 40.21 25.06
CA THR A 22 -0.67 41.03 24.25
C THR A 22 0.63 40.28 23.92
N ALA A 23 1.15 39.45 24.84
CA ALA A 23 2.34 38.64 24.56
C ALA A 23 2.10 37.57 23.47
N THR A 24 0.92 36.95 23.43
CA THR A 24 0.59 35.98 22.37
C THR A 24 0.45 36.59 20.98
N THR A 25 0.06 37.86 20.85
CA THR A 25 -0.06 38.51 19.54
C THR A 25 1.30 38.93 18.99
N ILE A 26 2.23 39.37 19.84
CA ILE A 26 3.58 39.81 19.43
C ILE A 26 4.44 38.63 18.93
N ILE A 27 4.24 37.43 19.48
CA ILE A 27 5.00 36.23 19.08
C ILE A 27 4.54 35.70 17.69
N ASN A 28 3.34 36.04 17.22
CA ASN A 28 2.80 35.50 15.97
C ASN A 28 3.24 36.26 14.71
N ASP A 29 3.55 37.56 14.81
CA ASP A 29 3.91 38.35 13.61
C ASP A 29 5.38 38.15 13.18
N ASP A 30 6.29 37.88 14.12
CA ASP A 30 7.72 37.65 13.82
C ASP A 30 7.98 36.22 13.31
N LEU A 31 7.21 35.22 13.75
CA LEU A 31 7.33 33.86 13.23
C LEU A 31 6.82 33.72 11.80
N ILE A 32 5.82 34.51 11.39
CA ILE A 32 5.31 34.48 10.00
C ILE A 32 6.32 35.08 9.01
N LYS A 33 7.18 36.02 9.42
CA LYS A 33 8.24 36.55 8.55
C LYS A 33 9.38 35.56 8.31
N ILE A 34 9.75 34.78 9.33
CA ILE A 34 10.83 33.78 9.22
C ILE A 34 10.42 32.62 8.29
N PHE A 35 9.14 32.20 8.30
CA PHE A 35 8.63 31.19 7.37
C PHE A 35 8.38 31.72 5.95
N ALA A 36 8.25 33.04 5.75
CA ALA A 36 8.02 33.63 4.42
C ALA A 36 9.32 33.76 3.60
N GLU A 37 10.46 34.07 4.22
CA GLU A 37 11.73 34.28 3.52
C GLU A 37 12.42 32.99 3.06
N GLU A 38 12.20 31.86 3.72
CA GLU A 38 12.75 30.56 3.30
C GLU A 38 12.01 29.97 2.08
N SER A 39 10.80 30.47 1.78
CA SER A 39 9.94 29.99 0.70
C SER A 39 10.15 30.66 -0.67
N MET A 40 11.04 31.65 -0.78
CA MET A 40 11.32 32.38 -2.02
C MET A 40 12.76 32.19 -2.56
N SER A 41 13.19 30.94 -2.76
CA SER A 41 14.18 30.66 -3.82
C SER A 41 14.16 29.18 -4.22
N VAL A 42 13.31 28.80 -5.18
CA VAL A 42 13.65 27.90 -6.30
C VAL A 42 12.48 28.02 -7.28
N SER A 43 12.64 28.90 -8.27
CA SER A 43 11.90 28.82 -9.52
C SER A 43 12.76 28.02 -10.51
N GLN A 44 12.38 26.78 -10.75
CA GLN A 44 12.76 26.02 -11.94
C GLN A 44 11.47 25.47 -12.54
N ASN A 45 10.95 26.18 -13.53
CA ASN A 45 9.93 25.69 -14.45
C ASN A 45 10.45 24.44 -15.18
N ASN A 46 9.69 23.35 -15.17
CA ASN A 46 9.53 22.49 -16.35
C ASN A 46 8.34 21.55 -16.19
N SER A 47 7.41 21.64 -17.15
CA SER A 47 6.33 20.69 -17.39
C SER A 47 6.89 19.26 -17.52
N SER A 48 6.46 18.32 -16.67
CA SER A 48 6.52 16.88 -16.95
C SER A 48 5.75 16.10 -15.90
N LEU A 49 5.12 15.00 -16.34
CA LEU A 49 4.42 14.00 -15.54
C LEU A 49 5.18 13.70 -14.23
N GLN A 50 4.48 13.65 -13.09
CA GLN A 50 5.05 13.13 -11.85
C GLN A 50 5.72 11.77 -12.15
N PRO A 51 7.01 11.57 -11.83
CA PRO A 51 7.60 10.26 -11.91
C PRO A 51 6.79 9.35 -11.01
N LEU A 52 6.21 8.28 -11.56
CA LEU A 52 5.63 7.21 -10.76
C LEU A 52 6.66 6.84 -9.68
N ASP A 53 6.23 6.85 -8.43
CA ASP A 53 7.01 6.83 -7.19
C ASP A 53 8.13 5.76 -7.16
N THR A 54 9.26 6.04 -7.82
CA THR A 54 10.31 5.05 -8.17
C THR A 54 10.98 4.42 -6.94
N HIS A 55 11.00 5.16 -5.83
CA HIS A 55 11.54 4.69 -4.55
C HIS A 55 10.67 3.59 -3.93
N ASN A 56 9.34 3.74 -3.98
CA ASN A 56 8.40 2.75 -3.46
C ASN A 56 8.44 1.46 -4.28
N MET A 57 8.49 1.57 -5.61
CA MET A 57 8.69 0.42 -6.49
C MET A 57 9.99 -0.32 -6.21
N THR A 58 11.10 0.40 -6.02
CA THR A 58 12.40 -0.22 -5.73
C THR A 58 12.37 -1.06 -4.44
N GLN A 59 11.76 -0.54 -3.38
CA GLN A 59 11.66 -1.30 -2.12
C GLN A 59 10.71 -2.49 -2.23
N MET A 60 9.58 -2.33 -2.91
CA MET A 60 8.65 -3.43 -3.20
C MET A 60 9.37 -4.55 -3.96
N MET A 61 10.16 -4.20 -4.97
CA MET A 61 10.97 -5.13 -5.74
C MET A 61 12.00 -5.88 -4.90
N GLN A 62 12.69 -5.19 -3.99
CA GLN A 62 13.63 -5.83 -3.06
C GLN A 62 12.94 -6.86 -2.15
N ARG A 63 11.79 -6.50 -1.55
CA ARG A 63 10.99 -7.44 -0.76
C ARG A 63 10.44 -8.57 -1.64
N GLY A 64 10.07 -8.26 -2.88
CA GLY A 64 9.69 -9.22 -3.91
C GLY A 64 10.76 -10.27 -4.16
N ASN A 65 12.01 -9.87 -4.33
CA ASN A 65 13.13 -10.81 -4.53
C ASN A 65 13.27 -11.77 -3.35
N VAL A 66 13.10 -11.28 -2.12
CA VAL A 66 13.16 -12.10 -0.90
C VAL A 66 11.96 -13.06 -0.81
N ALA A 67 10.75 -12.56 -1.03
CA ALA A 67 9.52 -13.35 -0.87
C ALA A 67 9.32 -14.40 -1.98
N MET A 68 9.78 -14.09 -3.20
CA MET A 68 9.65 -14.97 -4.35
C MET A 68 10.87 -15.86 -4.58
N GLY A 69 12.06 -15.43 -4.15
CA GLY A 69 13.30 -16.20 -4.25
C GLY A 69 14.03 -16.08 -5.59
N PHE A 70 13.67 -15.10 -6.43
CA PHE A 70 14.30 -14.84 -7.72
C PHE A 70 14.22 -13.36 -8.10
N ASP A 71 15.04 -12.95 -9.08
CA ASP A 71 15.10 -11.57 -9.54
C ASP A 71 13.85 -11.18 -10.30
N GLN A 72 13.09 -10.27 -9.71
CA GLN A 72 11.86 -9.73 -10.26
C GLN A 72 12.06 -9.10 -11.64
N ASN A 73 13.24 -8.48 -11.92
CA ASN A 73 13.52 -7.84 -13.21
C ASN A 73 13.62 -8.81 -14.40
N LYS A 74 13.61 -10.12 -14.14
CA LYS A 74 13.66 -11.16 -15.17
C LYS A 74 12.30 -11.73 -15.54
N ILE A 75 11.23 -11.23 -14.92
CA ILE A 75 9.90 -11.78 -15.08
C ILE A 75 8.88 -10.70 -15.41
N SER A 76 7.70 -11.12 -15.84
CA SER A 76 6.51 -10.27 -15.91
C SER A 76 5.40 -10.89 -15.07
N HIS A 77 4.71 -10.04 -14.32
CA HIS A 77 3.49 -10.39 -13.61
C HIS A 77 2.26 -9.91 -14.38
N GLU A 78 1.29 -10.80 -14.53
CA GLU A 78 -0.02 -10.47 -15.09
C GLU A 78 -1.10 -10.95 -14.14
N PHE A 79 -1.81 -9.99 -13.53
CA PHE A 79 -2.92 -10.23 -12.61
C PHE A 79 -4.24 -9.91 -13.31
N ILE A 80 -5.12 -10.89 -13.44
CA ILE A 80 -6.36 -10.77 -14.23
C ILE A 80 -7.55 -11.10 -13.34
N SER A 81 -8.48 -10.15 -13.24
CA SER A 81 -9.82 -10.37 -12.66
C SER A 81 -10.70 -11.15 -13.63
N THR A 82 -11.53 -12.06 -13.13
CA THR A 82 -12.50 -12.83 -13.93
C THR A 82 -13.86 -12.83 -13.25
N GLU A 83 -14.89 -13.29 -13.96
CA GLU A 83 -16.25 -13.43 -13.39
C GLU A 83 -16.27 -14.36 -12.16
N TYR A 84 -15.44 -15.39 -12.16
CA TYR A 84 -15.44 -16.47 -11.15
C TYR A 84 -14.22 -16.42 -10.21
N GLY A 85 -13.49 -15.31 -10.14
CA GLY A 85 -12.28 -15.17 -9.34
C GLY A 85 -11.16 -14.48 -10.12
N GLY A 86 -9.97 -15.07 -10.24
CA GLY A 86 -8.86 -14.40 -10.93
C GLY A 86 -7.71 -15.31 -11.34
N GLN A 87 -6.73 -14.73 -12.02
CA GLN A 87 -5.54 -15.41 -12.54
C GLN A 87 -4.28 -14.65 -12.17
N ILE A 88 -3.26 -15.38 -11.72
CA ILE A 88 -1.90 -14.88 -11.52
C ILE A 88 -1.02 -15.60 -12.53
N LYS A 89 -0.54 -14.88 -13.53
CA LYS A 89 0.39 -15.40 -14.52
C LYS A 89 1.76 -14.78 -14.29
N ILE A 90 2.78 -15.63 -14.26
CA ILE A 90 4.16 -15.23 -14.12
C ILE A 90 4.96 -15.90 -15.24
N THR A 91 5.70 -15.10 -16.00
CA THR A 91 6.53 -15.60 -17.12
C THR A 91 7.91 -14.97 -17.09
N ALA A 92 8.94 -15.75 -17.43
CA ALA A 92 10.28 -15.24 -17.67
C ALA A 92 10.30 -14.37 -18.94
N LEU A 93 11.08 -13.29 -18.91
CA LEU A 93 11.28 -12.41 -20.06
C LEU A 93 12.20 -13.05 -21.12
N ASP A 94 13.17 -13.85 -20.69
CA ASP A 94 13.99 -14.69 -21.58
C ASP A 94 13.50 -16.14 -21.55
N LYS A 95 13.01 -16.61 -22.70
CA LYS A 95 12.54 -17.99 -22.88
C LYS A 95 13.64 -19.05 -22.69
N ASN A 96 14.92 -18.67 -22.72
CA ASN A 96 16.04 -19.58 -22.52
C ASN A 96 16.59 -19.54 -21.09
N ASP A 97 16.10 -18.64 -20.22
CA ASP A 97 16.49 -18.59 -18.80
C ASP A 97 15.76 -19.68 -18.01
N ASN A 98 16.22 -20.93 -18.21
CA ASN A 98 15.66 -22.12 -17.58
C ASN A 98 15.70 -22.06 -16.05
N GLN A 99 16.66 -21.31 -15.47
CA GLN A 99 16.74 -21.10 -14.03
C GLN A 99 15.54 -20.28 -13.55
N THR A 100 15.32 -19.11 -14.16
CA THR A 100 14.18 -18.23 -13.82
C THR A 100 12.86 -18.95 -14.06
N ILE A 101 12.71 -19.68 -15.17
CA ILE A 101 11.51 -20.48 -15.46
C ILE A 101 11.25 -21.51 -14.35
N SER A 102 12.26 -22.27 -13.92
CA SER A 102 12.11 -23.23 -12.82
C SER A 102 11.74 -22.56 -11.50
N GLN A 103 12.31 -21.39 -11.20
CA GLN A 103 12.00 -20.63 -10.00
C GLN A 103 10.56 -20.12 -10.00
N ILE A 104 10.06 -19.64 -11.13
CA ILE A 104 8.65 -19.25 -11.31
C ILE A 104 7.72 -20.42 -11.00
N LYS A 105 7.98 -21.61 -11.59
CA LYS A 105 7.14 -22.79 -11.40
C LYS A 105 7.09 -23.23 -9.93
N SER A 106 8.25 -23.25 -9.27
CA SER A 106 8.33 -23.53 -7.84
C SER A 106 7.56 -22.50 -7.01
N HIS A 107 7.71 -21.22 -7.33
CA HIS A 107 7.04 -20.15 -6.61
C HIS A 107 5.52 -20.21 -6.73
N ILE A 108 5.01 -20.50 -7.93
CA ILE A 108 3.57 -20.66 -8.18
C ILE A 108 3.00 -21.82 -7.36
N LEU A 109 3.74 -22.94 -7.25
CA LEU A 109 3.37 -24.05 -6.38
C LEU A 109 3.36 -23.66 -4.90
N ASP A 110 4.36 -22.89 -4.45
CA ASP A 110 4.44 -22.41 -3.07
C ASP A 110 3.24 -21.51 -2.71
N ILE A 111 2.91 -20.53 -3.55
CA ILE A 111 1.78 -19.64 -3.28
C ILE A 111 0.44 -20.36 -3.40
N GLN A 112 0.32 -21.37 -4.27
CA GLN A 112 -0.87 -22.23 -4.27
C GLN A 112 -1.05 -22.90 -2.91
N ASN A 113 0.02 -23.48 -2.35
CA ASN A 113 -0.02 -24.17 -1.06
C ASN A 113 -0.33 -23.22 0.10
N ASP A 114 0.25 -22.01 0.10
CA ASP A 114 -0.02 -20.99 1.10
C ASP A 114 -1.46 -20.49 1.01
N PHE A 115 -1.91 -20.12 -0.19
CA PHE A 115 -3.23 -19.53 -0.38
C PHE A 115 -4.35 -20.55 -0.11
N ALA A 116 -4.16 -21.82 -0.45
CA ALA A 116 -5.09 -22.89 -0.10
C ALA A 116 -5.27 -23.05 1.42
N LYS A 117 -4.28 -22.64 2.23
CA LYS A 117 -4.37 -22.61 3.70
C LYS A 117 -4.88 -21.26 4.23
N GLY A 118 -5.27 -20.34 3.35
CA GLY A 118 -5.66 -18.98 3.71
C GLY A 118 -4.48 -18.11 4.17
N ASN A 119 -3.24 -18.52 3.88
CA ASN A 119 -2.03 -17.79 4.25
C ASN A 119 -1.63 -16.80 3.15
N PHE A 120 -1.80 -15.51 3.39
CA PHE A 120 -1.44 -14.43 2.45
C PHE A 120 -0.26 -13.58 2.95
N THR A 121 0.60 -14.13 3.81
CA THR A 121 1.73 -13.37 4.38
C THR A 121 2.71 -12.85 3.32
N LYS A 122 2.94 -13.58 2.22
CA LYS A 122 3.85 -13.12 1.14
C LYS A 122 3.38 -11.80 0.50
N PRO A 123 2.12 -11.66 0.03
CA PRO A 123 1.59 -10.37 -0.40
C PRO A 123 1.76 -9.24 0.64
N PHE A 124 1.47 -9.49 1.92
CA PHE A 124 1.63 -8.46 2.95
C PHE A 124 3.08 -8.02 3.11
N TYR A 125 4.02 -8.95 3.07
CA TYR A 125 5.44 -8.66 3.15
C TYR A 125 5.91 -7.84 1.95
N ILE A 126 5.53 -8.21 0.72
CA ILE A 126 5.92 -7.50 -0.50
C ILE A 126 5.39 -6.08 -0.48
N HIS A 127 4.13 -5.89 -0.11
CA HIS A 127 3.45 -4.59 -0.19
C HIS A 127 3.58 -3.75 1.08
N ALA A 128 4.16 -4.30 2.15
CA ALA A 128 4.30 -3.66 3.46
C ALA A 128 2.98 -3.11 4.03
N GLN A 129 1.86 -3.73 3.64
CA GLN A 129 0.51 -3.37 4.08
C GLN A 129 -0.45 -4.56 3.93
N SER A 130 -1.63 -4.44 4.55
CA SER A 130 -2.72 -5.38 4.29
C SER A 130 -3.17 -5.26 2.83
N VAL A 131 -3.41 -6.40 2.20
CA VAL A 131 -3.85 -6.45 0.80
C VAL A 131 -5.37 -6.63 0.73
N PRO A 132 -6.11 -5.79 -0.01
CA PRO A 132 -7.56 -5.90 -0.13
C PRO A 132 -8.01 -7.30 -0.57
N GLY A 133 -9.12 -7.76 0.01
CA GLY A 133 -9.75 -9.05 -0.30
C GLY A 133 -9.20 -10.26 0.47
N THR A 134 -7.97 -10.21 0.99
CA THR A 134 -7.33 -11.38 1.61
C THR A 134 -8.01 -11.87 2.88
N ASP A 135 -8.67 -11.00 3.64
CA ASP A 135 -9.38 -11.40 4.87
C ASP A 135 -10.56 -12.32 4.55
N ALA A 136 -11.37 -11.94 3.56
CA ALA A 136 -12.49 -12.76 3.08
C ALA A 136 -12.00 -14.06 2.44
N MET A 137 -10.89 -13.99 1.66
CA MET A 137 -10.27 -15.16 1.05
C MET A 137 -9.72 -16.13 2.10
N SER A 138 -9.13 -15.63 3.18
CA SER A 138 -8.60 -16.46 4.28
C SER A 138 -9.73 -17.14 5.06
N LEU A 139 -10.77 -16.37 5.42
CA LEU A 139 -11.93 -16.90 6.14
C LEU A 139 -12.70 -17.95 5.34
N ASN A 140 -12.77 -17.80 4.00
CA ASN A 140 -13.53 -18.67 3.10
C ASN A 140 -12.62 -19.53 2.20
N LYS A 141 -11.38 -19.82 2.62
CA LYS A 141 -10.37 -20.56 1.83
C LYS A 141 -10.89 -21.86 1.21
N ASP A 142 -11.78 -22.58 1.91
CA ASP A 142 -12.34 -23.87 1.48
C ASP A 142 -13.35 -23.70 0.32
N GLN A 143 -13.73 -22.47 -0.02
CA GLN A 143 -14.59 -22.11 -1.15
C GLN A 143 -13.79 -21.60 -2.37
N ILE A 144 -12.45 -21.59 -2.31
CA ILE A 144 -11.58 -21.19 -3.41
C ILE A 144 -10.81 -22.41 -3.90
N ARG A 145 -10.97 -22.72 -5.18
CA ARG A 145 -10.18 -23.75 -5.86
C ARG A 145 -8.98 -23.10 -6.53
N TYR A 146 -7.80 -23.62 -6.24
CA TYR A 146 -6.56 -23.18 -6.87
C TYR A 146 -6.11 -24.21 -7.91
N GLN A 147 -5.87 -23.79 -9.14
CA GLN A 147 -5.37 -24.66 -10.21
C GLN A 147 -4.14 -24.03 -10.86
N ILE A 148 -3.17 -24.85 -11.25
CA ILE A 148 -1.97 -24.41 -11.96
C ILE A 148 -2.03 -24.92 -13.40
N GLN A 149 -1.67 -24.04 -14.33
CA GLN A 149 -1.34 -24.41 -15.70
C GLN A 149 0.11 -24.03 -15.97
N ASP A 150 0.91 -25.01 -16.37
CA ASP A 150 2.28 -24.77 -16.81
C ASP A 150 2.31 -24.15 -18.21
N LEU A 151 3.24 -23.22 -18.39
CA LEU A 151 3.63 -22.65 -19.66
C LEU A 151 5.07 -23.06 -19.99
N GLU A 152 5.48 -22.84 -21.23
CA GLU A 152 6.90 -23.00 -21.63
C GLU A 152 7.80 -22.03 -20.85
N THR A 153 7.34 -20.79 -20.63
CA THR A 153 8.13 -19.71 -20.00
C THR A 153 7.74 -19.40 -18.55
N GLY A 154 6.87 -20.20 -17.92
CA GLY A 154 6.38 -19.92 -16.57
C GLY A 154 5.14 -20.73 -16.20
N SER A 155 4.23 -20.14 -15.43
CA SER A 155 2.96 -20.77 -15.03
C SER A 155 1.84 -19.75 -14.80
N ILE A 156 0.60 -20.23 -14.83
CA ILE A 156 -0.61 -19.51 -14.44
C ILE A 156 -1.21 -20.21 -13.23
N MET A 157 -1.56 -19.46 -12.19
CA MET A 157 -2.41 -19.92 -11.10
C MET A 157 -3.81 -19.31 -11.24
N PHE A 158 -4.83 -20.16 -11.31
CA PHE A 158 -6.23 -19.78 -11.28
C PHE A 158 -6.77 -19.85 -9.86
N LEU A 159 -7.49 -18.82 -9.44
CA LEU A 159 -8.27 -18.78 -8.19
C LEU A 159 -9.74 -18.77 -8.59
N ILE A 160 -10.45 -19.86 -8.34
CA ILE A 160 -11.81 -20.08 -8.87
C ILE A 160 -12.79 -20.30 -7.73
N THR A 161 -13.93 -19.61 -7.76
CA THR A 161 -15.02 -19.79 -6.81
C THR A 161 -16.38 -19.64 -7.49
N ASN A 162 -17.39 -20.32 -6.94
CA ASN A 162 -18.79 -20.15 -7.34
C ASN A 162 -19.54 -19.16 -6.43
N ASN A 163 -18.87 -18.61 -5.41
CA ASN A 163 -19.44 -17.61 -4.51
C ASN A 163 -19.15 -16.22 -5.08
N SER A 164 -20.18 -15.50 -5.54
CA SER A 164 -20.03 -14.18 -6.17
C SER A 164 -19.40 -13.12 -5.25
N ASN A 165 -19.70 -13.16 -3.94
CA ASN A 165 -19.07 -12.25 -2.98
C ASN A 165 -17.58 -12.53 -2.84
N LEU A 166 -17.19 -13.81 -2.85
CA LEU A 166 -15.79 -14.21 -2.79
C LEU A 166 -15.05 -13.92 -4.09
N ALA A 167 -15.71 -14.06 -5.25
CA ALA A 167 -15.18 -13.63 -6.54
C ALA A 167 -14.88 -12.11 -6.53
N ASN A 168 -15.76 -11.30 -5.95
CA ASN A 168 -15.51 -9.86 -5.77
C ASN A 168 -14.28 -9.60 -4.88
N SER A 169 -14.08 -10.36 -3.80
CA SER A 169 -12.87 -10.24 -2.97
C SER A 169 -11.60 -10.65 -3.72
N ILE A 170 -11.65 -11.70 -4.53
CA ILE A 170 -10.53 -12.08 -5.41
C ILE A 170 -10.25 -10.97 -6.43
N ASN A 171 -11.27 -10.35 -7.00
CA ASN A 171 -11.12 -9.24 -7.94
C ASN A 171 -10.50 -7.98 -7.28
N GLN A 172 -10.81 -7.72 -6.00
CA GLN A 172 -10.12 -6.67 -5.23
C GLN A 172 -8.63 -6.98 -5.08
N PHE A 173 -8.30 -8.23 -4.73
CA PHE A 173 -6.92 -8.70 -4.66
C PHE A 173 -6.19 -8.53 -6.02
N MET A 174 -6.79 -8.99 -7.12
CA MET A 174 -6.19 -8.87 -8.46
C MET A 174 -6.01 -7.42 -8.90
N THR A 175 -6.99 -6.55 -8.64
CA THR A 175 -6.91 -5.13 -8.97
C THR A 175 -5.78 -4.44 -8.21
N PHE A 176 -5.65 -4.77 -6.93
CA PHE A 176 -4.56 -4.27 -6.10
C PHE A 176 -3.20 -4.71 -6.65
N GLN A 177 -3.00 -6.01 -6.89
CA GLN A 177 -1.74 -6.53 -7.44
C GLN A 177 -1.43 -5.93 -8.81
N SER A 178 -2.42 -5.85 -9.72
CA SER A 178 -2.24 -5.25 -11.05
C SER A 178 -1.82 -3.76 -10.98
N THR A 179 -2.31 -3.03 -9.97
CA THR A 179 -1.97 -1.62 -9.79
C THR A 179 -0.56 -1.46 -9.25
N GLU A 180 -0.20 -2.20 -8.20
CA GLU A 180 1.12 -2.10 -7.55
C GLU A 180 2.25 -2.65 -8.42
N HIS A 181 1.98 -3.65 -9.25
CA HIS A 181 2.99 -4.25 -10.15
C HIS A 181 3.02 -3.58 -11.53
N ARG A 182 2.37 -2.42 -11.70
CA ARG A 182 2.32 -1.77 -13.02
C ARG A 182 3.69 -1.26 -13.44
N GLY A 183 4.06 -1.56 -14.68
CA GLY A 183 5.34 -1.10 -15.25
C GLY A 183 6.54 -1.94 -14.84
N HIS A 184 6.27 -3.10 -14.24
CA HIS A 184 7.21 -4.15 -13.91
C HIS A 184 6.89 -5.43 -14.66
#